data_AF-A0A2T6ZDY5-F1
#
_entry.id   AF-A0A2T6ZDY5-F1
#
_cell.length_a   1.000
_cell.length_b   1.000
_cell.length_c   1.000
_cell.angle_alpha   90.00
_cell.angle_beta   90.00
_cell.angle_gamma   90.00
#
_symmetry.space_group_name_H-M   'P 1'
#
loop_
_entity.id
_entity.type
_entity.pdbx_description
1 polymer ?
#
loop_
_entity_poly.entity_id
_entity_poly.type
_entity_poly.pdbx_seq_one_letter_code
_entity_poly.pdbx_strand_id
1 'polypeptide(L)'
;MIDWDSVATHQAFAQSAEYPATIEAVEFLASSFSAPHVPLQPFPPNEVFASSPVVSWVTFNLTGVANDTAATAAMNWQGMADGFLGNLTGVSGCGAYSSGWEVEDGRVFSVLVGWESVEALGAFVVSRRFVEGFGRLVSGVAWEYKVLRVAGYVPKL
;
A
#
# COMPACT_ATOMS: atom_id res chain seq x y z
N MET A 1 -6.87 7.78 -4.59
CA MET A 1 -7.30 6.94 -3.46
C MET A 1 -8.63 7.49 -2.99
N ILE A 2 -9.63 6.63 -2.83
CA ILE A 2 -10.91 7.02 -2.22
C ILE A 2 -10.81 6.57 -0.76
N ASP A 3 -10.86 7.52 0.16
CA ASP A 3 -10.84 7.26 1.59
C ASP A 3 -12.27 7.16 2.12
N TRP A 4 -12.49 6.23 3.05
CA TRP A 4 -13.79 5.96 3.64
C TRP A 4 -13.68 6.08 5.15
N ASP A 5 -14.55 6.88 5.76
CA ASP A 5 -14.58 7.05 7.21
C ASP A 5 -14.86 5.73 7.97
N SER A 6 -15.44 4.74 7.30
CA SER A 6 -15.65 3.40 7.84
C SER A 6 -15.91 2.36 6.73
N VAL A 7 -15.81 1.08 7.08
CA VAL A 7 -16.27 -0.02 6.21
C VAL A 7 -17.77 0.12 5.87
N ALA A 8 -18.58 0.59 6.82
CA ALA A 8 -20.02 0.72 6.63
C ALA A 8 -20.38 1.82 5.61
N THR A 9 -19.67 2.95 5.61
CA THR A 9 -19.90 4.03 4.64
C THR A 9 -19.48 3.62 3.23
N HIS A 10 -18.37 2.88 3.12
CA HIS A 10 -18.00 2.25 1.85
C HIS A 10 -19.08 1.28 1.35
N GLN A 11 -19.55 0.36 2.20
CA GLN A 11 -20.58 -0.61 1.82
C GLN A 11 -21.90 0.07 1.42
N ALA A 12 -22.29 1.11 2.12
CA ALA A 12 -23.48 1.90 1.78
C ALA A 12 -23.34 2.56 0.40
N PHE A 13 -22.16 3.11 0.08
CA PHE A 13 -21.88 3.62 -1.26
C PHE A 13 -21.89 2.52 -2.31
N ALA A 14 -21.26 1.38 -2.07
CA ALA A 14 -21.24 0.24 -2.99
C ALA A 14 -22.65 -0.31 -3.31
N GLN A 15 -23.61 -0.09 -2.41
CA GLN A 15 -25.03 -0.47 -2.57
C GLN A 15 -25.91 0.67 -3.09
N SER A 16 -25.37 1.87 -3.30
CA SER A 16 -26.11 3.05 -3.73
C SER A 16 -26.47 3.00 -5.22
N ALA A 17 -27.47 3.79 -5.62
CA ALA A 17 -27.90 3.88 -7.03
C ALA A 17 -26.84 4.57 -7.91
N GLU A 18 -25.95 5.35 -7.31
CA GLU A 18 -24.90 6.13 -7.93
C GLU A 18 -23.63 5.32 -8.22
N TYR A 19 -23.47 4.16 -7.57
CA TYR A 19 -22.28 3.33 -7.69
C TYR A 19 -21.99 2.88 -9.13
N PRO A 20 -22.94 2.33 -9.91
CA PRO A 20 -22.66 1.83 -11.26
C PRO A 20 -22.12 2.93 -12.19
N ALA A 21 -22.76 4.10 -12.18
CA ALA A 21 -22.34 5.24 -13.00
C ALA A 21 -20.96 5.79 -12.57
N THR A 22 -20.67 5.77 -11.27
CA THR A 22 -19.37 6.21 -10.75
C THR A 22 -18.25 5.27 -11.17
N ILE A 23 -18.45 3.96 -11.05
CA ILE A 23 -17.45 2.96 -11.46
C ILE A 23 -17.25 2.97 -12.97
N GLU A 24 -18.32 3.06 -13.77
CA GLU A 24 -18.23 3.14 -15.23
C GLU A 24 -17.39 4.36 -15.69
N ALA A 25 -17.56 5.51 -15.04
CA ALA A 25 -16.76 6.70 -15.32
C ALA A 25 -15.27 6.50 -14.99
N VAL A 26 -14.95 5.74 -13.93
CA VAL A 26 -13.57 5.42 -13.55
C VAL A 26 -12.96 4.39 -14.50
N GLU A 27 -13.71 3.34 -14.84
CA GLU A 27 -13.29 2.30 -15.78
C GLU A 27 -13.01 2.88 -17.17
N PHE A 28 -13.82 3.83 -17.65
CA PHE A 28 -13.56 4.51 -18.92
C PHE A 28 -12.21 5.24 -18.97
N LEU A 29 -11.74 5.73 -17.82
CA LEU A 29 -10.49 6.46 -17.69
C LEU A 29 -9.26 5.55 -17.51
N ALA A 30 -9.47 4.24 -17.30
CA ALA A 30 -8.42 3.29 -16.95
C ALA A 30 -8.33 2.14 -17.95
N SER A 31 -7.11 1.73 -18.31
CA SER A 31 -6.89 0.53 -19.14
C SER A 31 -7.24 -0.77 -18.40
N SER A 32 -7.29 -0.70 -17.07
CA SER A 32 -7.78 -1.75 -16.17
C SER A 32 -8.14 -1.11 -14.82
N PHE A 33 -9.20 -1.60 -14.20
CA PHE A 33 -9.66 -1.11 -12.89
C PHE A 33 -9.62 -2.24 -11.86
N SER A 34 -9.04 -1.94 -10.70
CA SER A 34 -9.10 -2.76 -9.50
C SER A 34 -9.17 -1.82 -8.29
N ALA A 35 -10.05 -2.14 -7.34
CA ALA A 35 -10.27 -1.38 -6.12
C ALA A 35 -10.17 -2.31 -4.91
N PRO A 36 -8.95 -2.70 -4.50
CA PRO A 36 -8.77 -3.55 -3.33
C PRO A 36 -9.09 -2.78 -2.04
N HIS A 37 -9.71 -3.45 -1.07
CA HIS A 37 -9.96 -2.87 0.25
C HIS A 37 -8.82 -3.24 1.20
N VAL A 38 -8.13 -2.23 1.70
CA VAL A 38 -7.00 -2.41 2.62
C VAL A 38 -7.25 -1.60 3.90
N PRO A 39 -7.45 -2.24 5.06
CA PRO A 39 -7.47 -1.57 6.35
C PRO A 39 -6.03 -1.22 6.75
N LEU A 40 -5.57 -0.08 6.22
CA LEU A 40 -4.23 0.44 6.42
C LEU A 40 -3.97 0.80 7.89
N GLN A 41 -2.76 0.56 8.39
CA GLN A 41 -2.31 0.93 9.72
C GLN A 41 -0.92 1.57 9.65
N PRO A 42 -0.71 2.76 10.25
CA PRO A 42 -1.67 3.55 11.02
C PRO A 42 -2.84 4.10 10.18
N PHE A 43 -4.05 4.12 10.76
CA PHE A 43 -5.27 4.70 10.17
C PHE A 43 -5.69 5.99 10.89
N PRO A 44 -6.19 7.01 10.16
CA PRO A 44 -6.10 7.17 8.70
C PRO A 44 -4.63 7.41 8.28
N PRO A 45 -4.24 7.09 7.03
CA PRO A 45 -2.87 7.25 6.52
C PRO A 45 -2.50 8.73 6.27
N ASN A 46 -3.01 9.66 7.07
CA ASN A 46 -2.86 11.11 6.89
C ASN A 46 -1.40 11.53 6.82
N GLU A 47 -0.54 11.00 7.68
CA GLU A 47 0.87 11.37 7.72
C GLU A 47 1.60 11.02 6.42
N VAL A 48 1.21 9.90 5.79
CA VAL A 48 1.78 9.46 4.50
C VAL A 48 1.49 10.49 3.40
N PHE A 49 0.28 11.06 3.36
CA PHE A 49 -0.13 11.98 2.29
C PHE A 49 0.10 13.46 2.62
N ALA A 50 0.00 13.86 3.88
CA ALA A 50 0.11 15.25 4.31
C ALA A 50 1.55 15.77 4.25
N SER A 51 2.52 14.89 4.50
CA SER A 51 3.93 15.28 4.67
C SER A 51 4.81 14.94 3.46
N SER A 52 4.28 14.24 2.46
CA SER A 52 5.09 13.66 1.38
C SER A 52 4.53 13.98 0.00
N PRO A 53 5.28 14.70 -0.86
CA PRO A 53 4.87 14.96 -2.24
C PRO A 53 4.90 13.71 -3.14
N VAL A 54 5.63 12.67 -2.72
CA VAL A 54 5.74 11.40 -3.45
C VAL A 54 5.30 10.27 -2.54
N VAL A 55 4.44 9.38 -3.04
CA VAL A 55 4.01 8.19 -2.30
C VAL A 55 4.29 6.96 -3.16
N SER A 56 4.99 5.97 -2.61
CA SER A 56 5.11 4.65 -3.24
C SER A 56 4.07 3.71 -2.66
N TRP A 57 3.37 2.99 -3.51
CA TRP A 57 2.47 1.90 -3.15
C TRP A 57 3.04 0.58 -3.65
N VAL A 58 3.29 -0.34 -2.72
CA VAL A 58 3.79 -1.69 -3.01
C VAL A 58 2.76 -2.71 -2.56
N THR A 59 2.47 -3.68 -3.40
CA THR A 59 1.55 -4.79 -3.08
C THR A 59 2.31 -6.10 -3.24
N PHE A 60 2.24 -6.94 -2.20
CA PHE A 60 2.88 -8.26 -2.14
C PHE A 60 1.79 -9.32 -2.18
N ASN A 61 1.88 -10.25 -3.13
CA ASN A 61 0.99 -11.39 -3.26
C ASN A 61 1.74 -12.67 -2.90
N LEU A 62 1.38 -13.25 -1.75
CA LEU A 62 2.04 -14.40 -1.14
C LEU A 62 1.59 -15.74 -1.74
N THR A 63 1.02 -15.75 -2.95
CA THR A 63 0.49 -16.97 -3.61
C THR A 63 1.52 -18.07 -3.89
N GLY A 64 2.81 -17.89 -3.57
CA GLY A 64 3.87 -18.90 -3.67
C GLY A 64 4.42 -19.46 -2.33
N VAL A 65 4.02 -18.92 -1.18
CA VAL A 65 4.56 -19.35 0.14
C VAL A 65 3.82 -20.59 0.70
N ALA A 66 3.09 -21.30 -0.16
CA ALA A 66 2.41 -22.53 0.17
C ALA A 66 3.41 -23.69 0.25
N ASN A 67 4.05 -23.86 1.40
CA ASN A 67 4.34 -25.18 1.94
C ASN A 67 4.40 -25.10 3.48
N ASP A 68 3.58 -25.95 4.10
CA ASP A 68 3.32 -26.17 5.53
C ASP A 68 2.81 -24.99 6.36
N THR A 69 1.48 -24.96 6.48
CA THR A 69 0.63 -24.02 7.24
C THR A 69 0.72 -22.56 6.77
N ALA A 70 -0.11 -22.20 5.78
CA ALA A 70 -0.22 -20.85 5.23
C ALA A 70 -0.31 -19.74 6.30
N ALA A 71 -0.93 -20.02 7.45
CA ALA A 71 -0.98 -19.10 8.58
C ALA A 71 0.40 -18.83 9.22
N THR A 72 1.21 -19.87 9.43
CA THR A 72 2.58 -19.75 9.97
C THR A 72 3.50 -19.04 8.99
N ALA A 73 3.38 -19.36 7.70
CA ALA A 73 4.12 -18.68 6.63
C ALA A 73 3.77 -17.19 6.53
N ALA A 74 2.47 -16.85 6.60
CA ALA A 74 2.02 -15.46 6.61
C ALA A 74 2.47 -14.71 7.88
N MET A 75 2.41 -15.34 9.06
CA MET A 75 2.91 -14.74 10.31
C MET A 75 4.43 -14.48 10.26
N ASN A 76 5.20 -15.43 9.74
CA ASN A 76 6.64 -15.26 9.57
C ASN A 76 6.98 -14.15 8.57
N TRP A 77 6.24 -14.09 7.47
CA TRP A 77 6.39 -13.03 6.48
C TRP A 77 6.01 -11.66 7.06
N GLN A 78 4.91 -11.58 7.82
CA GLN A 78 4.50 -10.37 8.53
C GLN A 78 5.61 -9.87 9.47
N GLY A 79 6.24 -10.75 10.26
CA GLY A 79 7.34 -10.35 11.13
C GLY A 79 8.54 -9.78 10.36
N MET A 80 8.85 -10.31 9.17
CA MET A 80 9.87 -9.74 8.28
C MET A 80 9.44 -8.39 7.72
N ALA A 81 8.16 -8.25 7.33
CA ALA A 81 7.60 -7.00 6.82
C ALA A 81 7.63 -5.91 7.89
N ASP A 82 7.20 -6.19 9.12
CA ASP A 82 7.24 -5.27 10.26
C ASP A 82 8.67 -4.81 10.56
N GLY A 83 9.64 -5.74 10.52
CA GLY A 83 11.05 -5.42 10.68
C GLY A 83 11.59 -4.52 9.57
N PHE A 84 11.16 -4.73 8.32
CA PHE A 84 11.54 -3.86 7.19
C PHE A 84 10.89 -2.48 7.30
N LEU A 85 9.59 -2.42 7.60
CA LEU A 85 8.82 -1.17 7.70
C LEU A 85 9.27 -0.32 8.90
N GLY A 86 9.49 -0.94 10.07
CA GLY A 86 10.01 -0.24 11.24
C GLY A 86 11.39 0.38 11.01
N ASN A 87 12.15 -0.15 10.04
CA ASN A 87 13.44 0.40 9.62
C ASN A 87 13.31 1.57 8.63
N LEU A 88 12.17 1.76 7.97
CA LEU A 88 11.98 2.84 6.99
C LEU A 88 12.02 4.23 7.62
N THR A 89 11.56 4.38 8.86
CA THR A 89 11.57 5.66 9.59
C THR A 89 12.98 6.23 9.80
N GLY A 90 14.01 5.38 9.72
CA GLY A 90 15.42 5.80 9.77
C GLY A 90 16.05 6.05 8.39
N VAL A 91 15.28 6.05 7.31
CA VAL A 91 15.76 6.32 5.95
C VAL A 91 15.59 7.81 5.66
N SER A 92 16.66 8.46 5.20
CA SER A 92 16.61 9.87 4.81
C SER A 92 15.54 10.10 3.74
N GLY A 93 14.68 11.08 3.97
CA GLY A 93 13.60 11.44 3.06
C GLY A 93 12.40 10.50 3.07
N CYS A 94 12.36 9.48 3.94
CA CYS A 94 11.14 8.75 4.27
C CYS A 94 10.37 9.51 5.34
N GLY A 95 9.09 9.82 5.08
CA GLY A 95 8.22 10.52 6.01
C GLY A 95 7.47 9.57 6.94
N ALA A 96 6.46 8.89 6.40
CA ALA A 96 5.63 7.94 7.12
C ALA A 96 5.29 6.74 6.24
N TYR A 97 4.80 5.67 6.85
CA TYR A 97 4.24 4.53 6.13
C TYR A 97 2.91 4.10 6.74
N SER A 98 2.11 3.40 5.94
CA SER A 98 0.91 2.72 6.42
C SER A 98 0.72 1.43 5.61
N SER A 99 0.30 0.35 6.25
CA SER A 99 0.23 -0.96 5.60
C SER A 99 -0.92 -1.82 6.11
N GLY A 100 -1.33 -2.82 5.33
CA GLY A 100 -2.42 -3.70 5.73
C GLY A 100 -2.63 -4.85 4.75
N TRP A 101 -3.41 -5.83 5.20
CA TRP A 101 -3.84 -6.97 4.39
C TRP A 101 -5.10 -6.63 3.61
N GLU A 102 -5.19 -7.04 2.35
CA GLU A 102 -6.43 -6.91 1.59
C GLU A 102 -7.55 -7.72 2.24
N VAL A 103 -8.75 -7.14 2.26
CA VAL A 103 -9.95 -7.79 2.82
C VAL A 103 -10.40 -8.94 1.92
N GLU A 104 -10.26 -8.78 0.61
CA GLU A 104 -10.65 -9.77 -0.40
C GLU A 104 -9.74 -11.00 -0.43
N ASP A 105 -8.44 -10.81 -0.19
CA ASP A 105 -7.44 -11.87 -0.18
C ASP A 105 -6.41 -11.62 0.92
N GLY A 106 -6.54 -12.36 2.03
CA GLY A 106 -5.61 -12.31 3.16
C GLY A 106 -4.18 -12.80 2.85
N ARG A 107 -3.85 -13.08 1.58
CA ARG A 107 -2.49 -13.33 1.10
C ARG A 107 -1.89 -12.12 0.38
N VAL A 108 -2.65 -11.04 0.26
CA VAL A 108 -2.19 -9.81 -0.39
C VAL A 108 -1.96 -8.74 0.67
N PHE A 109 -0.74 -8.24 0.75
CA PHE A 109 -0.33 -7.20 1.69
C PHE A 109 0.08 -5.94 0.94
N SER A 110 -0.47 -4.79 1.32
CA SER A 110 -0.19 -3.51 0.70
C SER A 110 0.52 -2.57 1.66
N VAL A 111 1.47 -1.80 1.14
CA VAL A 111 2.24 -0.79 1.87
C VAL A 111 2.23 0.52 1.09
N LEU A 112 1.86 1.59 1.78
CA LEU A 112 2.08 2.97 1.35
C LEU A 112 3.27 3.56 2.10
N VAL A 113 4.17 4.23 1.39
CA VAL A 113 5.31 4.95 1.99
C VAL A 113 5.40 6.34 1.38
N GLY A 114 5.48 7.35 2.24
CA GLY A 114 5.64 8.75 1.87
C GLY A 114 7.12 9.13 1.78
N TRP A 115 7.47 9.87 0.73
CA TRP A 115 8.81 10.34 0.41
C TRP A 115 8.84 11.86 0.19
N GLU A 116 9.90 12.50 0.64
CA GLU A 116 10.14 13.94 0.46
C GLU A 116 10.33 14.32 -1.02
N SER A 117 10.78 13.39 -1.85
CA SER A 117 11.10 13.60 -3.26
C SER A 117 11.24 12.28 -4.02
N VAL A 118 11.26 12.37 -5.37
CA VAL A 118 11.52 11.20 -6.21
C VAL A 118 12.98 10.74 -6.05
N GLU A 119 13.87 11.69 -5.79
CA GLU A 119 15.29 11.48 -5.57
C GLU A 119 15.53 10.70 -4.27
N ALA A 120 14.81 11.01 -3.20
CA ALA A 120 14.90 10.28 -1.93
C ALA A 120 14.43 8.82 -2.08
N LEU A 121 13.29 8.61 -2.75
CA LEU A 121 12.81 7.29 -3.11
C LEU A 121 13.84 6.55 -3.99
N GLY A 122 14.37 7.22 -5.01
CA GLY A 122 15.39 6.70 -5.93
C GLY A 122 16.66 6.26 -5.19
N ALA A 123 17.15 7.09 -4.26
CA ALA A 123 18.29 6.78 -3.42
C ALA A 123 18.03 5.57 -2.51
N PHE A 124 16.81 5.45 -1.97
CA PHE A 124 16.43 4.31 -1.16
C PHE A 124 16.41 3.00 -1.96
N VAL A 125 15.78 2.96 -3.13
CA VAL A 125 15.63 1.71 -3.92
C VAL A 125 16.96 1.14 -4.42
N VAL A 126 18.00 1.97 -4.56
CA VAL A 126 19.36 1.50 -4.89
C VAL A 126 20.23 1.26 -3.66
N SER A 127 19.73 1.56 -2.46
CA SER A 127 20.48 1.39 -1.22
C SER A 127 20.64 -0.08 -0.84
N ARG A 128 21.73 -0.38 -0.14
CA ARG A 128 21.97 -1.71 0.44
C ARG A 128 20.80 -2.15 1.35
N ARG A 129 20.22 -1.20 2.10
CA ARG A 129 19.09 -1.46 3.01
C ARG A 129 17.87 -1.98 2.26
N PHE A 130 17.56 -1.38 1.11
CA PHE A 130 16.50 -1.87 0.25
C PHE A 130 16.86 -3.24 -0.34
N VAL A 131 18.02 -3.37 -0.99
CA VAL A 131 18.41 -4.62 -1.66
C VAL A 131 18.38 -5.83 -0.70
N GLU A 132 18.94 -5.68 0.50
CA GLU A 132 18.99 -6.77 1.48
C GLU A 132 17.64 -7.01 2.17
N GLY A 133 16.91 -5.95 2.55
CA GLY A 133 15.64 -6.05 3.25
C GLY A 133 14.49 -6.46 2.34
N PHE A 134 14.31 -5.74 1.24
CA PHE A 134 13.28 -6.01 0.24
C PHE A 134 13.52 -7.34 -0.46
N GLY A 135 14.78 -7.69 -0.75
CA GLY A 135 15.14 -8.99 -1.34
C GLY A 135 14.66 -10.19 -0.50
N ARG A 136 14.64 -10.07 0.83
CA ARG A 136 14.08 -11.10 1.72
C ARG A 136 12.56 -11.16 1.65
N LEU A 137 11.89 -10.01 1.57
CA LEU A 137 10.43 -9.92 1.49
C LEU A 137 9.87 -10.52 0.20
N VAL A 138 10.59 -10.35 -0.91
CA VAL A 138 10.11 -10.79 -2.24
C VAL A 138 10.59 -12.19 -2.63
N SER A 139 11.38 -12.86 -1.79
CA SER A 139 11.87 -14.21 -2.07
C SER A 139 10.69 -15.20 -2.09
N GLY A 140 10.35 -15.70 -3.28
CA GLY A 140 9.20 -16.61 -3.47
C GLY A 140 7.83 -15.92 -3.39
N VAL A 141 7.79 -14.59 -3.43
CA VAL A 141 6.57 -13.78 -3.32
C VAL A 141 6.43 -12.94 -4.60
N ALA A 142 5.25 -12.98 -5.23
CA ALA A 142 4.95 -12.09 -6.33
C ALA A 142 4.68 -10.68 -5.78
N TRP A 143 5.09 -9.63 -6.48
CA TRP A 143 4.88 -8.26 -6.01
C TRP A 143 4.68 -7.29 -7.18
N GLU A 144 3.97 -6.20 -6.89
CA GLU A 144 3.75 -5.07 -7.79
C GLU A 144 4.14 -3.77 -7.09
N TYR A 145 4.70 -2.81 -7.85
CA TYR A 145 5.13 -1.52 -7.34
C TYR A 145 4.60 -0.39 -8.21
N LYS A 146 4.01 0.62 -7.56
CA LYS A 146 3.44 1.81 -8.18
C LYS A 146 3.97 3.06 -7.48
N VAL A 147 4.27 4.10 -8.26
CA VAL A 147 4.61 5.43 -7.75
C VAL A 147 3.44 6.37 -7.98
N LEU A 148 2.93 6.95 -6.92
CA LEU A 148 1.88 7.95 -6.91
C LEU A 148 2.51 9.31 -6.63
N ARG A 149 2.29 10.27 -7.54
CA ARG A 149 2.61 11.67 -7.26
C ARG A 149 1.39 12.33 -6.62
N VAL A 150 1.57 12.87 -5.43
CA VAL A 150 0.50 13.59 -4.74
C VAL A 150 0.52 15.01 -5.30
N ALA A 151 -0.46 15.35 -6.14
CA ALA A 151 -0.70 16.74 -6.49
C ALA A 151 -1.07 17.48 -5.19
N GLY A 152 -0.43 18.63 -4.95
CA GLY A 152 -0.43 19.32 -3.66
C GLY A 152 -1.77 19.33 -2.94
N TYR A 153 -1.70 19.04 -1.64
CA TYR A 153 -2.75 19.11 -0.62
C TYR A 153 -4.06 19.77 -1.10
N VAL A 154 -5.08 18.97 -1.37
CA VAL A 154 -6.47 19.46 -1.44
C VAL A 154 -6.97 19.44 0.00
N PRO A 155 -7.16 20.60 0.66
CA PRO A 155 -7.77 20.62 1.99
C PRO A 155 -9.15 19.98 1.89
N LYS A 156 -9.53 19.17 2.88
CA LYS A 156 -10.92 18.74 3.03
C LYS A 156 -11.78 20.01 3.07
N LEU A 157 -12.68 20.16 2.10
CA LEU A 157 -13.78 21.14 2.14
C LEU A 157 -14.81 20.70 3.18
#